data_AF-A0A5E4PSR1-F1
#
_entry.id   AF-A0A5E4PSR1-F1
#
_cell.length_a   1.000
_cell.length_b   1.000
_cell.length_c   1.000
_cell.angle_alpha   90.00
_cell.angle_beta   90.00
_cell.angle_gamma   90.00
#
_symmetry.space_group_name_H-M   'P 1'
#
loop_
_entity.id
_entity.type
_entity.pdbx_description
1 polymer ?
#
loop_
_entity_poly.entity_id
_entity_poly.type
_entity_poly.pdbx_seq_one_letter_code
_entity_poly.pdbx_strand_id
1 'polypeptide(L)'
;MEKNNRISEYLFAKMGPSDRGPTTTEETSAPIEYTKLKIWIMDNTLLVITLAGVISGITVGFGLRPYNLGPNALVIISYPGELFMRLLKLMILPLIIASLIAGSASLNAKMSGKIAIRTLLYFVLTSMFNAFLGILVAVLIHPGQSDFKDNYEKVVHNRDHNILDSLLDIGRNIFPDNIVQAAFQQAYTVYVEPENVFVNNSAAHESERVLVRMVKYRSGTNTLGLVFFCLVFGSLLGTLGAKGQVVVDFFQAIFEVIMKMVTGVMWFTPIGVSSRKLCHNLVGLLQQCLWVSFYIS
;
A
#
# COMPACT_ATOMS: atom_id res chain seq x y z
N MET A 1 47.24 -8.19 -13.39
CA MET A 1 47.82 -9.16 -14.35
C MET A 1 47.09 -10.51 -14.24
N GLU A 2 45.75 -10.53 -14.36
CA GLU A 2 44.94 -11.73 -14.10
C GLU A 2 43.97 -12.07 -15.25
N LYS A 3 44.11 -11.37 -16.38
CA LYS A 3 43.22 -11.51 -17.54
C LYS A 3 43.77 -12.42 -18.64
N ASN A 4 45.07 -12.76 -18.63
CA ASN A 4 45.71 -13.57 -19.68
C ASN A 4 45.63 -15.09 -19.45
N ASN A 5 45.51 -15.57 -18.21
CA ASN A 5 45.56 -17.02 -17.94
C ASN A 5 44.27 -17.77 -18.26
N ARG A 6 43.13 -17.08 -18.40
CA ARG A 6 41.87 -17.73 -18.77
C ARG A 6 41.77 -18.01 -20.27
N ILE A 7 42.48 -17.25 -21.12
CA ILE A 7 42.38 -17.41 -22.59
C ILE A 7 43.16 -18.66 -23.05
N SER A 8 44.27 -18.99 -22.38
CA SER A 8 45.04 -20.21 -22.68
C SER A 8 44.23 -21.49 -22.39
N GLU A 9 43.49 -21.55 -21.29
CA GLU A 9 42.66 -22.74 -20.97
C GLU A 9 41.60 -23.04 -22.04
N TYR A 10 40.97 -22.00 -22.61
CA TYR A 10 40.02 -22.18 -23.72
C TYR A 10 40.70 -22.56 -25.04
N LEU A 11 41.95 -22.15 -25.27
CA LEU A 11 42.70 -22.51 -26.47
C LEU A 11 43.17 -23.98 -26.45
N PHE A 12 43.49 -24.53 -25.27
CA PHE A 12 43.99 -25.91 -25.16
C PHE A 12 42.89 -26.97 -25.07
N ALA A 13 41.66 -26.61 -24.68
CA ALA A 13 40.52 -27.55 -24.68
C ALA A 13 40.02 -27.93 -26.09
N LYS A 14 40.41 -27.17 -27.14
CA LYS A 14 39.97 -27.38 -28.53
C LYS A 14 40.92 -28.25 -29.37
N MET A 15 41.98 -28.81 -28.79
CA MET A 15 42.95 -29.67 -29.49
C MET A 15 43.07 -31.07 -28.84
N GLY A 16 41.94 -31.72 -28.59
CA GLY A 16 41.86 -33.17 -28.37
C GLY A 16 41.57 -33.90 -29.68
N PRO A 17 42.04 -35.14 -29.88
CA PRO A 17 42.19 -35.74 -31.20
C PRO A 17 40.84 -36.07 -31.83
N SER A 18 40.65 -35.56 -33.05
CA SER A 18 39.72 -36.11 -34.04
C SER A 18 40.12 -37.56 -34.32
N ASP A 19 39.18 -38.51 -34.14
CA ASP A 19 39.01 -39.68 -35.01
C ASP A 19 37.94 -40.63 -34.44
N ARG A 20 36.69 -40.50 -34.90
CA ARG A 20 35.75 -41.62 -35.19
C ARG A 20 34.80 -41.20 -36.32
N GLY A 21 34.73 -42.02 -37.37
CA GLY A 21 33.89 -41.81 -38.57
C GLY A 21 32.38 -41.82 -38.29
N PRO A 22 31.54 -41.60 -39.32
CA PRO A 22 30.14 -41.23 -39.11
C PRO A 22 29.29 -42.46 -38.82
N THR A 23 28.87 -42.62 -37.56
CA THR A 23 27.71 -43.46 -37.22
C THR A 23 26.44 -42.62 -37.37
N THR A 24 25.72 -42.89 -38.45
CA THR A 24 24.37 -42.42 -38.73
C THR A 24 23.38 -43.03 -37.75
N THR A 25 22.96 -42.24 -36.75
CA THR A 25 21.62 -42.16 -36.13
C THR A 25 21.72 -41.39 -34.82
N GLU A 26 21.88 -40.07 -34.90
CA GLU A 26 21.46 -39.19 -33.81
C GLU A 26 20.55 -38.15 -34.45
N GLU A 27 19.29 -38.13 -34.00
CA GLU A 27 18.38 -37.03 -34.29
C GLU A 27 19.01 -35.76 -33.75
N THR A 28 19.57 -34.94 -34.63
CA THR A 28 20.02 -33.59 -34.31
C THR A 28 18.80 -32.76 -33.92
N SER A 29 18.35 -32.86 -32.67
CA SER A 29 17.52 -31.83 -32.05
C SER A 29 18.40 -30.59 -31.94
N ALA A 30 18.21 -29.64 -32.86
CA ALA A 30 18.89 -28.36 -32.83
C ALA A 30 18.76 -27.73 -31.43
N PRO A 31 19.84 -27.20 -30.82
CA PRO A 31 19.71 -26.45 -29.59
C PRO A 31 18.85 -25.22 -29.90
N ILE A 32 17.65 -25.16 -29.33
CA ILE A 32 16.73 -24.04 -29.50
C ILE A 32 17.47 -22.79 -28.99
N GLU A 33 17.85 -21.91 -29.90
CA GLU A 33 18.43 -20.61 -29.57
C GLU A 33 17.31 -19.77 -28.93
N TYR A 34 17.17 -19.85 -27.60
CA TYR A 34 16.22 -19.03 -26.88
C TYR A 34 16.60 -17.56 -27.14
N THR A 35 15.76 -16.86 -27.91
CA THR A 35 15.92 -15.43 -28.18
C THR A 35 16.11 -14.72 -26.84
N LYS A 36 17.09 -13.81 -26.71
CA LYS A 36 17.41 -13.07 -25.47
C LYS A 36 16.17 -12.54 -24.71
N LEU A 37 15.11 -12.23 -25.46
CA LEU A 37 13.79 -11.86 -24.96
C LEU A 37 13.13 -12.92 -24.06
N LYS A 38 13.15 -14.20 -24.43
CA LYS A 38 12.51 -15.28 -23.66
C LYS A 38 13.19 -15.52 -22.32
N ILE A 39 14.52 -15.40 -22.28
CA ILE A 39 15.29 -15.46 -21.02
C ILE A 39 14.91 -14.28 -20.14
N TRP A 40 14.86 -13.06 -20.70
CA TRP A 40 14.45 -11.87 -19.96
C TRP A 40 13.01 -11.96 -19.41
N ILE A 41 12.07 -12.52 -20.19
CA ILE A 41 10.69 -12.75 -19.74
C ILE A 41 10.65 -13.75 -18.59
N MET A 42 11.47 -14.81 -18.65
CA MET A 42 11.53 -15.83 -17.61
C MET A 42 12.11 -15.25 -16.31
N ASP A 43 13.11 -14.38 -16.40
CA ASP A 43 13.69 -13.67 -15.25
C ASP A 43 12.70 -12.67 -14.62
N ASN A 44 11.85 -12.05 -15.43
CA ASN A 44 10.89 -11.02 -15.01
C ASN A 44 9.44 -11.53 -14.99
N THR A 45 9.25 -12.84 -14.76
CA THR A 45 7.96 -13.53 -14.88
C THR A 45 6.86 -12.82 -14.07
N LEU A 46 7.11 -12.44 -12.82
CA LEU A 46 6.10 -11.78 -11.97
C LEU A 46 5.67 -10.42 -12.54
N LEU A 47 6.61 -9.60 -13.00
CA LEU A 47 6.33 -8.29 -13.60
C LEU A 47 5.48 -8.46 -14.85
N VAL A 48 5.86 -9.38 -15.73
CA VAL A 48 5.13 -9.64 -16.98
C VAL A 48 3.70 -10.12 -16.69
N ILE A 49 3.51 -11.05 -15.74
CA ILE A 49 2.18 -11.57 -15.38
C ILE A 49 1.32 -10.47 -14.75
N THR A 50 1.87 -9.62 -13.87
CA THR A 50 1.11 -8.50 -13.29
C THR A 50 0.71 -7.46 -14.33
N LEU A 51 1.60 -7.11 -15.27
CA LEU A 51 1.29 -6.19 -16.36
C LEU A 51 0.21 -6.78 -17.28
N ALA A 52 0.33 -8.06 -17.64
CA ALA A 52 -0.68 -8.77 -18.41
C ALA A 52 -2.04 -8.84 -17.66
N GLY A 53 -2.01 -9.00 -16.34
CA GLY A 53 -3.19 -8.94 -15.48
C GLY A 53 -3.89 -7.58 -15.50
N VAL A 54 -3.13 -6.48 -15.45
CA VAL A 54 -3.69 -5.12 -15.58
C VAL A 54 -4.33 -4.93 -16.96
N ILE A 55 -3.62 -5.31 -18.03
CA ILE A 55 -4.12 -5.15 -19.40
C ILE A 55 -5.39 -5.98 -19.61
N SER A 56 -5.36 -7.26 -19.22
CA SER A 56 -6.54 -8.13 -19.32
C SER A 56 -7.72 -7.62 -18.49
N GLY A 57 -7.50 -7.16 -17.26
CA GLY A 57 -8.54 -6.55 -16.43
C GLY A 57 -9.18 -5.31 -17.06
N ILE A 58 -8.38 -4.48 -17.75
CA ILE A 58 -8.88 -3.31 -18.49
C ILE A 58 -9.70 -3.74 -19.70
N THR A 59 -9.15 -4.61 -20.55
CA THR A 59 -9.80 -5.09 -21.78
C THR A 59 -11.14 -5.78 -21.49
N VAL A 60 -11.15 -6.68 -20.51
CA VAL A 60 -12.36 -7.40 -20.08
C VAL A 60 -13.35 -6.41 -19.44
N GLY A 61 -12.89 -5.41 -18.68
CA GLY A 61 -13.76 -4.41 -18.07
C GLY A 61 -14.47 -3.51 -19.07
N PHE A 62 -13.78 -3.06 -20.12
CA PHE A 62 -14.42 -2.33 -21.21
C PHE A 62 -15.36 -3.23 -22.03
N GLY A 63 -14.97 -4.48 -22.26
CA GLY A 63 -15.78 -5.44 -23.01
C GLY A 63 -17.09 -5.83 -22.33
N LEU A 64 -17.12 -5.97 -20.99
CA LEU A 64 -18.33 -6.31 -20.25
C LEU A 64 -19.18 -5.09 -19.85
N ARG A 65 -18.66 -3.86 -19.96
CA ARG A 65 -19.39 -2.62 -19.65
C ARG A 65 -20.76 -2.47 -20.36
N PRO A 66 -20.93 -2.77 -21.66
CA PRO A 66 -22.23 -2.59 -22.33
C PRO A 66 -23.28 -3.64 -21.93
N TYR A 67 -22.89 -4.72 -21.23
CA TYR A 67 -23.79 -5.84 -20.94
C TYR A 67 -24.58 -5.70 -19.63
N ASN A 68 -24.49 -4.56 -18.92
CA ASN A 68 -25.25 -4.25 -17.69
C ASN A 68 -25.41 -5.45 -16.73
N LEU A 69 -24.28 -5.96 -16.24
CA LEU A 69 -24.26 -7.10 -15.32
C LEU A 69 -25.05 -6.80 -14.05
N GLY A 70 -25.83 -7.78 -13.59
CA GLY A 70 -26.58 -7.66 -12.34
C GLY A 70 -25.66 -7.53 -11.10
N PRO A 71 -26.15 -6.96 -9.98
CA PRO A 71 -25.35 -6.70 -8.78
C PRO A 71 -24.62 -7.95 -8.23
N ASN A 72 -25.26 -9.11 -8.28
CA ASN A 72 -24.67 -10.37 -7.79
C ASN A 72 -23.47 -10.83 -8.62
N ALA A 73 -23.52 -10.66 -9.95
CA ALA A 73 -22.40 -11.00 -10.83
C ALA A 73 -21.20 -10.09 -10.55
N LEU A 74 -21.46 -8.82 -10.22
CA LEU A 74 -20.43 -7.84 -9.91
C LEU A 74 -19.69 -8.15 -8.61
N VAL A 75 -20.41 -8.63 -7.59
CA VAL A 75 -19.80 -9.11 -6.34
C VAL A 75 -18.87 -10.29 -6.62
N ILE A 76 -19.32 -11.29 -7.37
CA ILE A 76 -18.50 -12.48 -7.69
C ILE A 76 -17.24 -12.10 -8.47
N ILE A 77 -17.37 -11.22 -9.47
CA ILE A 77 -16.25 -10.74 -10.28
C ILE A 77 -15.23 -9.95 -9.45
N SER A 78 -15.68 -9.19 -8.45
CA SER A 78 -14.82 -8.34 -7.61
C SER A 78 -14.24 -9.04 -6.38
N TYR A 79 -14.80 -10.18 -5.99
CA TYR A 79 -14.43 -10.92 -4.77
C TYR A 79 -12.94 -11.34 -4.70
N PRO A 80 -12.30 -11.86 -5.78
CA PRO A 80 -10.86 -12.16 -5.74
C PRO A 80 -10.00 -10.92 -5.44
N GLY A 81 -10.38 -9.76 -5.98
CA GLY A 81 -9.73 -8.49 -5.67
C GLY A 81 -9.96 -8.03 -4.23
N GLU A 82 -11.15 -8.27 -3.68
CA GLU A 82 -11.43 -7.97 -2.26
C GLU A 82 -10.60 -8.86 -1.32
N LEU A 83 -10.55 -10.18 -1.57
CA LEU A 83 -9.73 -11.12 -0.81
C LEU A 83 -8.25 -10.72 -0.85
N PHE A 84 -7.74 -10.34 -2.02
CA PHE A 84 -6.37 -9.84 -2.15
C PHE A 84 -6.11 -8.63 -1.26
N MET A 85 -7.01 -7.63 -1.25
CA MET A 85 -6.87 -6.46 -0.39
C MET A 85 -6.94 -6.81 1.10
N ARG A 86 -7.74 -7.82 1.50
CA ARG A 86 -7.78 -8.32 2.88
C ARG A 86 -6.46 -9.00 3.26
N LEU A 87 -5.87 -9.81 2.38
CA LEU A 87 -4.57 -10.45 2.59
C LEU A 87 -3.44 -9.42 2.75
N LEU A 88 -3.41 -8.38 1.90
CA LEU A 88 -2.43 -7.29 2.03
C LEU A 88 -2.59 -6.56 3.36
N LYS A 89 -3.83 -6.17 3.73
CA LYS A 89 -4.10 -5.47 5.00
C LYS A 89 -3.69 -6.30 6.23
N LEU A 90 -3.90 -7.62 6.18
CA LEU A 90 -3.48 -8.53 7.25
C LEU A 90 -1.95 -8.55 7.42
N MET A 91 -1.20 -8.43 6.34
CA MET A 91 0.27 -8.46 6.38
C MET A 91 0.91 -7.15 6.81
N ILE A 92 0.23 -6.00 6.65
CA ILE A 92 0.78 -4.68 6.97
C ILE A 92 1.17 -4.58 8.46
N LEU A 93 0.27 -4.95 9.37
CA LEU A 93 0.49 -4.78 10.81
C LEU A 93 1.70 -5.59 11.33
N PRO A 94 1.78 -6.92 11.11
CA PRO A 94 2.94 -7.71 11.54
C PRO A 94 4.24 -7.24 10.89
N LEU A 95 4.20 -6.88 9.60
CA LEU A 95 5.37 -6.44 8.85
C LEU A 95 5.94 -5.13 9.42
N ILE A 96 5.07 -4.14 9.70
CA ILE A 96 5.48 -2.85 10.27
C ILE A 96 6.13 -3.04 11.63
N ILE A 97 5.50 -3.81 12.52
CA ILE A 97 6.00 -4.03 13.88
C ILE A 97 7.37 -4.73 13.83
N ALA A 98 7.47 -5.87 13.14
CA ALA A 98 8.71 -6.64 13.10
C ALA A 98 9.85 -5.89 12.40
N SER A 99 9.58 -5.23 11.26
CA SER A 99 10.60 -4.51 10.49
C SER A 99 11.11 -3.24 11.20
N LEU A 100 10.23 -2.47 11.84
CA LEU A 100 10.65 -1.23 12.52
C LEU A 100 11.36 -1.52 13.83
N ILE A 101 10.92 -2.51 14.61
CA ILE A 101 11.60 -2.86 15.86
C ILE A 101 12.99 -3.42 15.56
N ALA A 102 13.10 -4.40 14.65
CA ALA A 102 14.39 -4.97 14.28
C ALA A 102 15.31 -3.93 13.61
N GLY A 103 14.77 -3.12 12.70
CA GLY A 103 15.56 -2.12 11.95
C GLY A 103 16.00 -0.92 12.79
N SER A 104 15.22 -0.48 13.76
CA SER A 104 15.63 0.63 14.66
C SER A 104 16.59 0.17 15.76
N ALA A 105 16.49 -1.09 16.21
CA ALA A 105 17.39 -1.65 17.22
C ALA A 105 18.79 -1.97 16.67
N SER A 106 18.92 -2.31 15.38
CA SER A 106 20.21 -2.62 14.75
C SER A 106 21.09 -1.39 14.48
N LEU A 107 20.58 -0.18 14.69
CA LEU A 107 21.27 1.07 14.40
C LEU A 107 21.69 1.78 15.68
N ASN A 108 22.90 2.35 15.70
CA ASN A 108 23.34 3.22 16.78
C ASN A 108 22.39 4.42 16.92
N ALA A 109 21.91 4.72 18.14
CA ALA A 109 20.91 5.78 18.38
C ALA A 109 21.29 7.15 17.76
N LYS A 110 22.55 7.56 17.87
CA LYS A 110 23.07 8.81 17.27
C LYS A 110 23.06 8.80 15.74
N MET A 111 23.26 7.63 15.13
CA MET A 111 23.24 7.45 13.68
C MET A 111 21.80 7.35 13.16
N SER A 112 20.94 6.60 13.88
CA SER A 112 19.51 6.46 13.61
C SER A 112 18.81 7.82 13.56
N GLY A 113 19.07 8.72 14.53
CA GLY A 113 18.50 10.08 14.52
C GLY A 113 18.94 10.94 13.33
N LYS A 114 20.21 10.84 12.90
CA LYS A 114 20.72 11.56 11.71
C LYS A 114 20.12 11.04 10.41
N ILE A 115 19.89 9.73 10.32
CA ILE A 115 19.21 9.12 9.18
C ILE A 115 17.75 9.61 9.15
N ALA A 116 17.05 9.52 10.28
CA ALA A 116 15.65 9.93 10.41
C ALA A 116 15.43 11.41 10.03
N ILE A 117 16.28 12.33 10.49
CA ILE A 117 16.12 13.76 10.17
C ILE A 117 16.39 14.06 8.68
N ARG A 118 17.37 13.37 8.06
CA ARG A 118 17.63 13.50 6.63
C ARG A 118 16.46 12.95 5.81
N THR A 119 15.87 11.83 6.23
CA THR A 119 14.69 11.25 5.59
C THR A 119 13.47 12.15 5.75
N LEU A 120 13.23 12.72 6.93
CA LEU A 120 12.14 13.68 7.16
C LEU A 120 12.29 14.91 6.26
N LEU A 121 13.49 15.49 6.20
CA LEU A 121 13.78 16.63 5.33
C LEU A 121 13.56 16.28 3.86
N TYR A 122 14.01 15.09 3.42
CA TYR A 122 13.77 14.60 2.07
C TYR A 122 12.27 14.49 1.75
N PHE A 123 11.46 13.96 2.66
CA PHE A 123 10.02 13.84 2.47
C PHE A 123 9.31 15.20 2.40
N VAL A 124 9.68 16.15 3.26
CA VAL A 124 9.10 17.50 3.24
C VAL A 124 9.43 18.20 1.92
N LEU A 125 10.71 18.21 1.52
CA LEU A 125 11.15 18.87 0.29
C LEU A 125 10.51 18.25 -0.96
N THR A 126 10.46 16.92 -1.03
CA THR A 126 9.84 16.21 -2.17
C THR A 126 8.33 16.46 -2.21
N SER A 127 7.65 16.50 -1.05
CA SER A 127 6.21 16.79 -0.99
C SER A 127 5.90 18.23 -1.42
N MET A 128 6.73 19.20 -1.02
CA MET A 128 6.60 20.59 -1.48
C MET A 128 6.82 20.70 -2.99
N PHE A 129 7.81 20.02 -3.53
CA PHE A 129 8.06 19.98 -4.97
C PHE A 129 6.90 19.34 -5.74
N ASN A 130 6.36 18.21 -5.25
CA ASN A 130 5.21 17.55 -5.85
C ASN A 130 3.95 18.42 -5.80
N ALA A 131 3.70 19.11 -4.69
CA ALA A 131 2.57 20.04 -4.56
C ALA A 131 2.70 21.23 -5.52
N PHE A 132 3.91 21.79 -5.65
CA PHE A 132 4.19 22.84 -6.61
C PHE A 132 3.94 22.39 -8.05
N LEU A 133 4.46 21.21 -8.44
CA LEU A 133 4.26 20.65 -9.77
C LEU A 133 2.77 20.35 -10.03
N GLY A 134 2.06 19.82 -9.03
CA GLY A 134 0.62 19.57 -9.11
C GLY A 134 -0.21 20.83 -9.34
N ILE A 135 0.07 21.91 -8.58
CA ILE A 135 -0.59 23.21 -8.76
C ILE A 135 -0.22 23.81 -10.12
N LEU A 136 1.05 23.74 -10.52
CA LEU A 136 1.51 24.25 -11.81
C LEU A 136 0.78 23.57 -12.97
N VAL A 137 0.72 22.23 -12.98
CA VAL A 137 0.01 21.46 -14.02
C VAL A 137 -1.50 21.75 -13.99
N ALA A 138 -2.11 21.83 -12.80
CA ALA A 138 -3.52 22.15 -12.65
C ALA A 138 -3.87 23.55 -13.20
N VAL A 139 -3.02 24.54 -12.93
CA VAL A 139 -3.19 25.91 -13.45
C VAL A 139 -2.82 26.00 -14.93
N LEU A 140 -1.94 25.17 -15.48
CA LEU A 140 -1.66 25.17 -16.92
C LEU A 140 -2.80 24.53 -17.73
N ILE A 141 -3.32 23.38 -17.27
CA ILE A 141 -4.33 22.60 -17.99
C ILE A 141 -5.74 23.15 -17.75
N HIS A 142 -5.99 23.82 -16.61
CA HIS A 142 -7.33 24.24 -16.16
C HIS A 142 -8.41 23.14 -16.34
N PRO A 143 -8.21 21.93 -15.79
CA PRO A 143 -9.18 20.87 -15.95
C PRO A 143 -10.51 21.26 -15.29
N GLY A 144 -11.62 21.19 -16.03
CA GLY A 144 -12.97 21.46 -15.51
C GLY A 144 -13.65 22.74 -16.00
N GLN A 145 -13.08 23.46 -16.99
CA GLN A 145 -13.83 24.46 -17.75
C GLN A 145 -14.72 23.76 -18.78
N SER A 146 -15.88 23.28 -18.34
CA SER A 146 -16.99 22.93 -19.22
C SER A 146 -18.20 23.76 -18.80
N ASP A 147 -18.80 24.47 -19.76
CA ASP A 147 -20.02 25.31 -19.65
C ASP A 147 -21.29 24.56 -19.21
N PHE A 148 -21.18 23.44 -18.49
CA PHE A 148 -22.30 22.68 -17.94
C PHE A 148 -22.29 22.81 -16.41
N LYS A 149 -22.71 23.97 -15.89
CA LYS A 149 -22.68 24.26 -14.45
C LYS A 149 -24.04 24.60 -13.83
N ASP A 150 -25.14 24.13 -14.42
CA ASP A 150 -26.47 24.53 -13.97
C ASP A 150 -27.24 23.50 -13.14
N ASN A 151 -26.72 22.30 -12.86
CA ASN A 151 -27.43 21.32 -12.02
C ASN A 151 -26.51 20.52 -11.09
N TYR A 152 -25.67 21.21 -10.31
CA TYR A 152 -25.09 20.60 -9.12
C TYR A 152 -25.76 21.19 -7.89
N GLU A 153 -26.75 20.48 -7.36
CA GLU A 153 -27.20 20.65 -5.99
C GLU A 153 -25.97 20.40 -5.10
N LYS A 154 -25.45 21.49 -4.54
CA LYS A 154 -24.35 21.44 -3.59
C LYS A 154 -24.87 20.73 -2.35
N VAL A 155 -24.66 19.41 -2.28
CA VAL A 155 -24.76 18.64 -1.03
C VAL A 155 -23.59 19.11 -0.15
N VAL A 156 -23.75 20.28 0.47
CA VAL A 156 -22.85 20.78 1.51
C VAL A 156 -23.20 20.00 2.77
N HIS A 157 -22.60 18.82 2.93
CA HIS A 157 -22.35 18.35 4.28
C HIS A 157 -21.34 19.32 4.89
N ASN A 158 -21.82 20.37 5.56
CA ASN A 158 -21.03 21.17 6.50
C ASN A 158 -20.67 20.24 7.66
N ARG A 159 -19.66 19.39 7.46
CA ARG A 159 -18.90 18.90 8.58
C ARG A 159 -17.95 20.04 8.91
N ASP A 160 -18.31 20.87 9.88
CA ASP A 160 -17.44 21.91 10.45
C ASP A 160 -16.23 21.25 11.13
N HIS A 161 -15.31 20.75 10.32
CA HIS A 161 -14.04 20.22 10.81
C HIS A 161 -13.14 21.41 11.07
N ASN A 162 -12.98 21.73 12.35
CA ASN A 162 -11.95 22.65 12.76
C ASN A 162 -10.57 22.05 12.45
N ILE A 163 -9.72 22.80 11.75
CA ILE A 163 -8.34 22.39 11.42
C ILE A 163 -7.58 22.01 12.69
N LEU A 164 -7.85 22.73 13.78
CA LEU A 164 -7.28 22.43 15.09
C LEU A 164 -7.64 21.03 15.57
N ASP A 165 -8.87 20.55 15.37
CA ASP A 165 -9.23 19.18 15.76
C ASP A 165 -8.53 18.14 14.91
N SER A 166 -8.32 18.41 13.62
CA SER A 166 -7.52 17.52 12.77
C SER A 166 -6.07 17.43 13.24
N LEU A 167 -5.47 18.57 13.63
CA LEU A 167 -4.11 18.59 14.20
C LEU A 167 -4.05 17.87 15.56
N LEU A 168 -5.04 18.10 16.42
CA LEU A 168 -5.16 17.41 17.71
C LEU A 168 -5.37 15.91 17.53
N ASP A 169 -6.15 15.49 16.54
CA ASP A 169 -6.36 14.08 16.19
C ASP A 169 -5.08 13.44 15.67
N ILE A 170 -4.26 14.14 14.89
CA ILE A 170 -2.92 13.65 14.52
C ILE A 170 -2.10 13.40 15.79
N GLY A 171 -2.05 14.37 16.71
CA GLY A 171 -1.32 14.23 17.98
C GLY A 171 -1.79 13.03 18.82
N ARG A 172 -3.11 12.86 18.98
CA ARG A 172 -3.72 11.71 19.67
C ARG A 172 -3.40 10.38 18.97
N ASN A 173 -3.32 10.38 17.65
CA ASN A 173 -2.94 9.19 16.91
C ASN A 173 -1.42 8.90 16.96
N ILE A 174 -0.53 9.90 17.15
CA ILE A 174 0.91 9.67 17.42
C ILE A 174 1.10 8.94 18.75
N PHE A 175 0.35 9.34 19.78
CA PHE A 175 0.41 8.79 21.12
C PHE A 175 -0.89 8.07 21.47
N PRO A 176 -1.12 6.83 20.96
CA PRO A 176 -2.35 6.11 21.25
C PRO A 176 -2.43 5.70 22.71
N ASP A 177 -3.63 5.73 23.28
CA ASP A 177 -3.90 5.31 24.67
C ASP A 177 -3.58 3.81 24.88
N ASN A 178 -3.73 3.00 23.82
CA ASN A 178 -3.47 1.56 23.85
C ASN A 178 -2.95 1.06 22.48
N ILE A 179 -1.83 0.31 22.49
CA ILE A 179 -1.17 -0.23 21.28
C ILE A 179 -2.00 -1.33 20.61
N VAL A 180 -2.66 -2.18 21.41
CA VAL A 180 -3.52 -3.25 20.91
C VAL A 180 -4.75 -2.63 20.26
N GLN A 181 -5.35 -1.62 20.89
CA GLN A 181 -6.45 -0.86 20.29
C GLN A 181 -6.03 -0.16 19.00
N ALA A 182 -4.84 0.46 18.98
CA ALA A 182 -4.26 1.09 17.81
C ALA A 182 -4.08 0.13 16.61
N ALA A 183 -4.00 -1.18 16.84
CA ALA A 183 -3.93 -2.18 15.77
C ALA A 183 -5.21 -2.23 14.91
N PHE A 184 -6.36 -1.85 15.45
CA PHE A 184 -7.66 -1.97 14.78
C PHE A 184 -8.57 -0.73 14.88
N GLN A 185 -8.18 0.30 15.66
CA GLN A 185 -8.92 1.54 15.81
C GLN A 185 -8.03 2.80 15.68
N GLN A 186 -8.65 3.89 15.23
CA GLN A 186 -8.07 5.23 15.14
C GLN A 186 -8.94 6.25 15.89
N ALA A 187 -8.31 7.19 16.58
CA ALA A 187 -9.01 8.27 17.28
C ALA A 187 -9.40 9.38 16.29
N TYR A 188 -10.62 9.90 16.41
CA TYR A 188 -11.10 11.04 15.64
C TYR A 188 -12.10 11.86 16.44
N THR A 189 -12.13 13.17 16.21
CA THR A 189 -13.04 14.09 16.86
C THR A 189 -14.38 14.14 16.11
N VAL A 190 -15.48 13.99 16.84
CA VAL A 190 -16.84 14.15 16.32
C VAL A 190 -17.61 15.14 17.17
N TYR A 191 -18.34 16.01 16.49
CA TYR A 191 -19.33 16.89 17.09
C TYR A 191 -20.62 16.11 17.22
N VAL A 192 -21.03 15.83 18.46
CA VAL A 192 -22.28 15.12 18.75
C VAL A 192 -23.21 16.11 19.42
N GLU A 193 -24.48 16.10 19.04
CA GLU A 193 -25.52 16.82 19.79
C GLU A 193 -25.62 16.16 21.18
N PRO A 194 -25.55 16.94 22.28
CA PRO A 194 -25.70 16.36 23.61
C PRO A 194 -27.08 15.69 23.72
N GLU A 195 -27.11 14.44 24.20
CA GLU A 195 -28.35 13.73 24.46
C GLU A 195 -29.21 14.57 25.42
N ASN A 196 -30.48 14.77 25.05
CA ASN A 196 -31.40 15.73 25.68
C ASN A 196 -31.25 15.75 27.20
N VAL A 197 -30.53 16.73 27.73
CA VAL A 197 -30.64 17.09 29.14
C VAL A 197 -32.11 17.48 29.32
N PHE A 198 -32.85 16.75 30.17
CA PHE A 198 -34.25 17.03 30.46
C PHE A 198 -34.41 18.48 30.95
N VAL A 199 -34.69 19.41 30.03
CA VAL A 199 -35.10 20.78 30.36
C VAL A 199 -36.61 20.75 30.54
N ASN A 200 -37.05 20.44 31.76
CA ASN A 200 -38.36 20.91 32.20
C ASN A 200 -38.25 22.43 32.35
N ASN A 201 -38.69 23.16 31.33
CA ASN A 201 -39.59 24.32 31.49
C ASN A 201 -39.93 24.91 30.12
N SER A 202 -41.21 25.21 29.97
CA SER A 202 -41.81 25.87 28.82
C SER A 202 -41.26 27.28 28.66
N ALA A 203 -40.25 27.45 27.81
CA ALA A 203 -39.91 28.73 27.22
C ALA A 203 -39.30 28.45 25.84
N ALA A 204 -40.04 28.80 24.79
CA ALA A 204 -39.56 28.81 23.43
C ALA A 204 -38.50 29.92 23.29
N HIS A 205 -37.25 29.57 23.59
CA HIS A 205 -36.07 30.30 23.14
C HIS A 205 -35.31 29.37 22.20
N GLU A 206 -35.00 29.89 21.00
CA GLU A 206 -34.09 29.27 20.03
C GLU A 206 -32.84 28.78 20.76
N SER A 207 -32.84 27.50 21.08
CA SER A 207 -31.72 26.85 21.73
C SER A 207 -30.68 26.67 20.64
N GLU A 208 -29.71 27.58 20.61
CA GLU A 208 -28.48 27.41 19.84
C GLU A 208 -27.93 26.02 20.21
N ARG A 209 -27.95 25.09 19.25
CA ARG A 209 -27.57 23.70 19.49
C ARG A 209 -26.07 23.67 19.78
N VAL A 210 -25.70 23.64 21.06
CA VAL A 210 -24.30 23.58 21.48
C VAL A 210 -23.78 22.18 21.16
N LEU A 211 -23.06 22.04 20.04
CA LEU A 211 -22.37 20.81 19.68
C LEU A 211 -21.22 20.58 20.66
N VAL A 212 -21.18 19.39 21.28
CA VAL A 212 -20.08 19.03 22.19
C VAL A 212 -19.02 18.23 21.43
N ARG A 213 -17.75 18.57 21.68
CA ARG A 213 -16.60 17.89 21.08
C ARG A 213 -16.34 16.58 21.81
N MET A 214 -16.56 15.44 21.15
CA MET A 214 -16.28 14.11 21.69
C MET A 214 -15.27 13.35 20.84
N VAL A 215 -14.29 12.73 21.49
CA VAL A 215 -13.35 11.82 20.81
C VAL A 215 -14.03 10.46 20.66
N LYS A 216 -14.11 9.96 19.43
CA LYS A 216 -14.61 8.61 19.11
C LYS A 216 -13.50 7.79 18.46
N TYR A 217 -13.69 6.47 18.42
CA TYR A 217 -12.78 5.53 17.76
C TYR A 217 -13.44 4.96 16.51
N ARG A 218 -12.78 5.09 15.37
CA ARG A 218 -13.21 4.50 14.09
C ARG A 218 -12.43 3.22 13.83
N SER A 219 -13.08 2.24 13.20
CA SER A 219 -12.42 1.01 12.77
C SER A 219 -11.38 1.31 11.68
N GLY A 220 -10.14 0.89 11.93
CA GLY A 220 -8.99 1.11 11.06
C GLY A 220 -7.71 1.10 11.87
N THR A 221 -6.62 0.58 11.30
CA THR A 221 -5.33 0.51 12.00
C THR A 221 -4.70 1.89 12.12
N ASN A 222 -4.39 2.33 13.34
CA ASN A 222 -3.57 3.52 13.60
C ASN A 222 -2.09 3.23 13.32
N THR A 223 -1.75 3.17 12.03
CA THR A 223 -0.38 2.90 11.56
C THR A 223 0.62 3.94 12.08
N LEU A 224 0.21 5.20 12.19
CA LEU A 224 1.08 6.28 12.60
C LEU A 224 1.54 6.12 14.08
N GLY A 225 0.61 5.80 14.99
CA GLY A 225 0.95 5.53 16.39
C GLY A 225 1.78 4.25 16.56
N LEU A 226 1.48 3.21 15.78
CA LEU A 226 2.26 1.97 15.79
C LEU A 226 3.70 2.18 15.32
N VAL A 227 3.89 2.96 14.25
CA VAL A 227 5.22 3.31 13.75
C VAL A 227 6.00 4.07 14.82
N PHE A 228 5.39 5.10 15.44
CA PHE A 228 6.02 5.87 16.49
C PHE A 228 6.44 4.99 17.68
N PHE A 229 5.52 4.16 18.17
CA PHE A 229 5.81 3.21 19.25
C PHE A 229 6.94 2.25 18.89
N CYS A 230 6.90 1.61 17.71
CA CYS A 230 7.92 0.64 17.29
C CYS A 230 9.31 1.27 17.15
N LEU A 231 9.39 2.51 16.65
CA LEU A 231 10.65 3.24 16.53
C LEU A 231 11.25 3.59 17.89
N VAL A 232 10.43 4.07 18.84
CA VAL A 232 10.89 4.37 20.20
C VAL A 232 11.29 3.08 20.92
N PHE A 233 10.45 2.05 20.84
CA PHE A 233 10.70 0.75 21.46
C PHE A 233 11.97 0.10 20.92
N GLY A 234 12.13 0.00 19.60
CA GLY A 234 13.32 -0.60 19.00
C GLY A 234 14.59 0.23 19.24
N SER A 235 14.51 1.57 19.23
CA SER A 235 15.63 2.44 19.61
C SER A 235 16.08 2.21 21.05
N LEU A 236 15.14 2.10 22.01
CA LEU A 236 15.44 1.75 23.40
C LEU A 236 15.95 0.31 23.55
N LEU A 237 15.49 -0.62 22.71
CA LEU A 237 15.98 -1.99 22.70
C LEU A 237 17.45 -2.08 22.27
N GLY A 238 17.85 -1.25 21.31
CA GLY A 238 19.25 -1.12 20.88
C GLY A 238 20.19 -0.60 21.96
N THR A 239 19.70 0.13 22.97
CA THR A 239 20.54 0.61 24.09
C THR A 239 20.72 -0.42 25.22
N LEU A 240 19.90 -1.48 25.24
CA LEU A 240 19.93 -2.54 26.27
C LEU A 240 21.04 -3.60 26.05
N GLY A 241 21.82 -3.48 24.96
CA GLY A 241 22.96 -4.35 24.67
C GLY A 241 22.57 -5.83 24.60
N ALA A 242 23.31 -6.70 25.29
CA ALA A 242 23.15 -8.15 25.21
C ALA A 242 21.75 -8.65 25.63
N LYS A 243 21.07 -7.96 26.57
CA LYS A 243 19.70 -8.33 26.98
C LYS A 243 18.66 -7.98 25.90
N GLY A 244 18.90 -6.90 25.15
CA GLY A 244 18.02 -6.47 24.06
C GLY A 244 18.11 -7.37 22.84
N GLN A 245 19.29 -7.96 22.58
CA GLN A 245 19.55 -8.77 21.39
C GLN A 245 18.58 -9.96 21.25
N VAL A 246 18.23 -10.63 22.35
CA VAL A 246 17.28 -11.76 22.33
C VAL A 246 15.92 -11.36 21.74
N VAL A 247 15.45 -10.16 22.07
CA VAL A 247 14.17 -9.63 21.57
C VAL A 247 14.32 -9.16 20.11
N VAL A 248 15.46 -8.59 19.74
CA VAL A 248 15.75 -8.21 18.34
C VAL A 248 15.74 -9.45 17.45
N ASP A 249 16.44 -10.51 17.86
CA ASP A 249 16.52 -11.77 17.12
C ASP A 249 15.14 -12.42 16.94
N PHE A 250 14.28 -12.34 17.97
CA PHE A 250 12.88 -12.77 17.88
C PHE A 250 12.09 -12.01 16.81
N PHE A 251 12.15 -10.67 16.81
CA PHE A 251 11.45 -9.87 15.79
C PHE A 251 12.04 -10.07 14.40
N GLN A 252 13.34 -10.31 14.29
CA GLN A 252 13.99 -10.62 13.02
C GLN A 252 13.54 -11.97 12.46
N ALA A 253 13.40 -13.01 13.30
CA ALA A 253 12.86 -14.29 12.88
C ALA A 253 11.40 -14.17 12.39
N ILE A 254 10.58 -13.38 13.09
CA ILE A 254 9.22 -13.07 12.64
C ILE A 254 9.22 -12.35 11.30
N PHE A 255 10.09 -11.35 11.12
CA PHE A 255 10.21 -10.61 9.86
C PHE A 255 10.56 -11.55 8.70
N GLU A 256 11.50 -12.49 8.88
CA GLU A 256 11.84 -13.47 7.83
C GLU A 256 10.66 -14.37 7.46
N VAL A 257 9.90 -14.85 8.45
CA VAL A 257 8.68 -15.65 8.22
C VAL A 257 7.63 -14.84 7.46
N ILE A 258 7.41 -13.58 7.85
CA ILE A 258 6.46 -12.69 7.17
C ILE A 258 6.91 -12.45 5.72
N MET A 259 8.21 -12.26 5.45
CA MET A 259 8.71 -12.09 4.08
C MET A 259 8.46 -13.32 3.20
N LYS A 260 8.54 -14.53 3.76
CA LYS A 260 8.13 -15.76 3.05
C LYS A 260 6.63 -15.78 2.77
N MET A 261 5.79 -15.36 3.73
CA MET A 261 4.35 -15.22 3.51
C MET A 261 4.03 -14.17 2.43
N VAL A 262 4.69 -13.01 2.45
CA VAL A 262 4.54 -11.93 1.46
C VAL A 262 4.87 -12.44 0.06
N THR A 263 5.93 -13.25 -0.08
CA THR A 263 6.27 -13.88 -1.36
C THR A 263 5.14 -14.78 -1.87
N GLY A 264 4.49 -15.55 -0.99
CA GLY A 264 3.30 -16.34 -1.34
C GLY A 264 2.13 -15.48 -1.81
N VAL A 265 1.82 -14.39 -1.09
CA VAL A 265 0.76 -13.43 -1.48
C VAL A 265 1.10 -12.74 -2.80
N MET A 266 2.38 -12.51 -3.07
CA MET A 266 2.86 -11.86 -4.29
C MET A 266 2.46 -12.64 -5.55
N TRP A 267 2.46 -13.98 -5.50
CA TRP A 267 1.97 -14.83 -6.60
C TRP A 267 0.46 -14.70 -6.88
N PHE A 268 -0.33 -14.30 -5.88
CA PHE A 268 -1.78 -14.05 -6.05
C PHE A 268 -2.08 -12.65 -6.61
N THR A 269 -1.10 -11.73 -6.58
CA THR A 269 -1.22 -10.34 -7.04
C THR A 269 -1.82 -10.19 -8.43
N PRO A 270 -1.40 -10.95 -9.46
CA PRO A 270 -1.94 -10.76 -10.80
C PRO A 270 -3.45 -10.99 -10.86
N ILE A 271 -3.95 -12.00 -10.17
CA ILE A 271 -5.38 -12.34 -10.12
C ILE A 271 -6.15 -11.23 -9.39
N GLY A 272 -5.65 -10.81 -8.22
CA GLY A 272 -6.25 -9.74 -7.43
C GLY A 272 -6.32 -8.40 -8.17
N VAL A 273 -5.23 -8.01 -8.85
CA VAL A 273 -5.15 -6.76 -9.63
C VAL A 273 -6.08 -6.81 -10.84
N SER A 274 -6.14 -7.93 -11.56
CA SER A 274 -7.02 -8.11 -12.72
C SER A 274 -8.50 -7.96 -12.34
N SER A 275 -8.93 -8.67 -11.29
CA SER A 275 -10.31 -8.62 -10.76
C SER A 275 -10.67 -7.22 -10.25
N ARG A 276 -9.75 -6.55 -9.54
CA ARG A 276 -10.00 -5.19 -9.02
C ARG A 276 -10.15 -4.16 -10.13
N LYS A 277 -9.31 -4.23 -11.17
CA LYS A 277 -9.37 -3.34 -12.35
C LYS A 277 -10.60 -3.59 -13.21
N LEU A 278 -10.97 -4.86 -13.39
CA LEU A 278 -12.19 -5.27 -14.07
C LEU A 278 -13.43 -4.65 -13.40
N CYS A 279 -13.57 -4.82 -12.09
CA CYS A 279 -14.68 -4.22 -11.33
C CYS A 279 -14.69 -2.69 -11.41
N HIS A 280 -13.53 -2.03 -11.29
CA HIS A 280 -13.42 -0.57 -11.40
C HIS A 280 -14.00 -0.03 -12.73
N ASN A 281 -13.69 -0.69 -13.84
CA ASN A 281 -14.14 -0.25 -15.17
C ASN A 281 -15.60 -0.61 -15.44
N LEU A 282 -16.12 -1.69 -14.85
CA LEU A 282 -17.52 -2.12 -14.94
C LEU A 282 -18.47 -1.21 -14.17
N VAL A 283 -18.09 -0.86 -12.94
CA VAL A 283 -18.88 -0.02 -12.04
C VAL A 283 -18.87 1.46 -12.47
N GLY A 284 -17.90 1.85 -13.32
CA GLY A 284 -17.75 3.21 -13.79
C GLY A 284 -17.22 4.18 -12.72
N LEU A 285 -16.59 5.25 -13.20
CA LEU A 285 -16.24 6.45 -12.41
C LEU A 285 -17.43 7.03 -11.62
N LEU A 286 -18.67 6.69 -12.00
CA LEU A 286 -19.90 7.21 -11.41
C LEU A 286 -20.27 6.54 -10.07
N GLN A 287 -20.03 5.24 -9.87
CA GLN A 287 -20.39 4.63 -8.59
C GLN A 287 -19.34 4.88 -7.51
N GLN A 288 -18.12 5.35 -7.80
CA GLN A 288 -17.20 5.78 -6.73
C GLN A 288 -17.74 7.00 -5.99
N CYS A 289 -18.51 7.87 -6.66
CA CYS A 289 -19.30 8.90 -5.99
C CYS A 289 -20.39 8.28 -5.10
N LEU A 290 -21.06 7.22 -5.55
CA LEU A 290 -22.12 6.55 -4.79
C LEU A 290 -21.59 5.63 -3.66
N TRP A 291 -20.42 5.00 -3.81
CA TRP A 291 -19.78 4.17 -2.78
C TRP A 291 -19.25 5.03 -1.63
N VAL A 292 -18.81 6.26 -1.93
CA VAL A 292 -18.53 7.28 -0.91
C VAL A 292 -19.82 7.74 -0.22
N SER A 293 -20.95 7.87 -0.94
CA SER A 293 -22.26 8.14 -0.32
C SER A 293 -22.77 6.99 0.55
N PHE A 294 -22.62 5.73 0.13
CA PHE A 294 -23.11 4.57 0.89
C PHE A 294 -22.23 4.19 2.09
N TYR A 295 -20.96 4.62 2.12
CA TYR A 295 -20.10 4.50 3.30
C TYR A 295 -20.21 5.70 4.26
N ILE A 296 -21.03 6.70 3.90
CA ILE A 296 -21.30 7.91 4.70
C ILE A 296 -22.78 7.99 5.18
N SER A 297 -23.62 7.02 4.83
CA SER A 297 -24.91 6.78 5.52
C SER A 297 -24.76 5.77 6.64
#